data_AF-A0A6V7LWV5-F1
#
_entry.id   AF-A0A6V7LWV5-F1
#
_cell.length_a   1.000
_cell.length_b   1.000
_cell.length_c   1.000
_cell.angle_alpha   90.00
_cell.angle_beta   90.00
_cell.angle_gamma   90.00
#
_symmetry.space_group_name_H-M   'P 1'
#
loop_
_entity.id
_entity.type
_entity.pdbx_description
1 polymer ?
#
loop_
_entity_poly.entity_id
_entity_poly.type
_entity_poly.pdbx_seq_one_letter_code
_entity_poly.pdbx_strand_id
1 'polypeptide(L)'
;DLHNFGDIDGIHHAAKLQHPLGVVWNKEQQIVYVADTYNHKIKQIDCLGNCKTLYGAGKPTKDYVFDEPSGLGLLPKKRILLVADTNHHAIKIINLQTKSISD
;
A
#
# COMPACT_ATOMS: atom_id res chain seq x y z
N ASP A 1 -14.17 12.81 -12.83
CA ASP A 1 -12.95 13.56 -13.16
C ASP A 1 -11.76 12.61 -13.07
N LEU A 2 -10.98 12.50 -14.15
CA LEU A 2 -9.77 11.64 -14.21
C LEU A 2 -8.56 12.32 -13.57
N HIS A 3 -8.66 13.59 -13.17
CA HIS A 3 -7.58 14.38 -12.58
C HIS A 3 -7.69 14.54 -11.06
N ASN A 4 -8.66 13.87 -10.42
CA ASN A 4 -8.84 13.91 -8.97
C ASN A 4 -7.98 12.86 -8.25
N PHE A 5 -6.67 12.99 -8.40
CA PHE A 5 -5.65 12.12 -7.79
C PHE A 5 -4.76 12.89 -6.82
N GLY A 6 -3.92 12.17 -6.07
CA GLY A 6 -2.93 12.74 -5.17
C GLY A 6 -2.61 11.79 -4.02
N ASP A 7 -1.97 12.31 -2.97
CA ASP A 7 -1.55 11.55 -1.81
C ASP A 7 -2.11 12.16 -0.53
N ILE A 8 -3.34 11.81 -0.19
CA ILE A 8 -4.04 12.31 1.00
C ILE A 8 -4.69 11.14 1.72
N ASP A 9 -4.36 10.97 2.99
CA ASP A 9 -5.07 10.06 3.88
C ASP A 9 -6.39 10.71 4.32
N GLY A 10 -7.45 9.92 4.49
CA GLY A 10 -8.76 10.46 4.78
C GLY A 10 -9.88 9.44 4.69
N ILE A 11 -11.12 9.93 4.69
CA ILE A 11 -12.32 9.09 4.67
C ILE A 11 -13.04 9.25 3.34
N HIS A 12 -13.39 8.12 2.71
CA HIS A 12 -14.09 8.09 1.42
C HIS A 12 -13.42 8.96 0.35
N HIS A 13 -14.15 9.90 -0.24
CA HIS A 13 -13.68 10.77 -1.32
C HIS A 13 -12.67 11.83 -0.89
N ALA A 14 -12.49 12.06 0.42
CA ALA A 14 -11.45 12.95 0.93
C ALA A 14 -10.05 12.32 0.78
N ALA A 15 -9.97 10.98 0.84
CA ALA A 15 -8.73 10.29 0.55
C ALA A 15 -8.37 10.41 -0.94
N LYS A 16 -7.07 10.52 -1.23
CA LYS A 16 -6.52 10.53 -2.58
C LYS A 16 -5.48 9.42 -2.72
N LEU A 17 -5.57 8.76 -3.87
CA LEU A 17 -4.64 7.77 -4.39
C LEU A 17 -4.14 8.26 -5.74
N GLN A 18 -3.07 7.66 -6.25
CA GLN A 18 -2.53 7.98 -7.57
C GLN A 18 -2.15 6.70 -8.31
N HIS A 19 -2.97 6.39 -9.33
CA HIS A 19 -2.82 5.23 -10.21
C HIS A 19 -2.64 3.90 -9.43
N PRO A 20 -3.51 3.57 -8.46
CA PRO A 20 -3.39 2.33 -7.69
C PRO A 20 -3.60 1.11 -8.58
N LEU A 21 -2.66 0.16 -8.57
CA LEU A 21 -2.69 -1.01 -9.47
C LEU A 21 -3.11 -2.31 -8.78
N GLY A 22 -2.93 -2.42 -7.47
CA GLY A 22 -3.11 -3.67 -6.73
C GLY A 22 -3.89 -3.50 -5.44
N VAL A 23 -4.76 -4.46 -5.14
CA VAL A 23 -5.47 -4.55 -3.85
C VAL A 23 -5.48 -5.98 -3.33
N VAL A 24 -5.48 -6.14 -2.01
CA VAL A 24 -5.70 -7.46 -1.38
C VAL A 24 -6.51 -7.32 -0.09
N TRP A 25 -7.45 -8.24 0.13
CA TRP A 25 -8.34 -8.26 1.28
C TRP A 25 -7.77 -9.10 2.44
N ASN A 26 -7.70 -8.49 3.63
CA ASN A 26 -7.42 -9.19 4.88
C ASN A 26 -8.74 -9.41 5.66
N LYS A 27 -9.31 -10.61 5.51
CA LYS A 27 -10.55 -11.00 6.20
C LYS A 27 -10.44 -11.01 7.72
N GLU A 28 -9.28 -11.34 8.28
CA GLU A 28 -9.11 -11.42 9.74
C GLU A 28 -9.14 -10.04 10.40
N GLN A 29 -8.56 -9.04 9.72
CA GLN A 29 -8.50 -7.66 10.23
C GLN A 29 -9.59 -6.75 9.68
N GLN A 30 -10.37 -7.22 8.69
CA GLN A 30 -11.35 -6.42 7.97
C GLN A 30 -10.72 -5.18 7.30
N ILE A 31 -9.57 -5.38 6.64
CA ILE A 31 -8.78 -4.31 6.00
C ILE A 31 -8.46 -4.69 4.55
N VAL A 32 -8.58 -3.73 3.63
CA VAL A 32 -8.02 -3.80 2.27
C VAL A 32 -6.65 -3.13 2.27
N TYR A 33 -5.62 -3.82 1.79
CA TYR A 33 -4.35 -3.17 1.45
C TYR A 33 -4.37 -2.77 -0.02
N VAL A 34 -3.80 -1.60 -0.32
CA VAL A 34 -3.75 -0.99 -1.65
C VAL A 34 -2.31 -0.65 -1.98
N ALA A 35 -1.84 -1.06 -3.16
CA ALA A 35 -0.60 -0.57 -3.75
C ALA A 35 -0.91 0.77 -4.43
N ASP A 36 -0.56 1.86 -3.77
CA ASP A 36 -0.76 3.23 -4.27
C ASP A 36 0.46 3.61 -5.12
N THR A 37 0.46 3.09 -6.35
CA THR A 37 1.65 2.89 -7.17
C THR A 37 2.45 4.17 -7.42
N TYR A 38 1.82 5.24 -7.90
CA TYR A 38 2.54 6.49 -8.21
C TYR A 38 2.80 7.36 -6.98
N ASN A 39 2.19 7.03 -5.84
CA ASN A 39 2.56 7.60 -4.55
C ASN A 39 3.68 6.81 -3.87
N HIS A 40 4.14 5.69 -4.46
CA HIS A 40 5.21 4.86 -3.93
C HIS A 40 4.92 4.35 -2.50
N LYS A 41 3.66 3.98 -2.25
CA LYS A 41 3.13 3.66 -0.92
C LYS A 41 2.26 2.42 -0.92
N ILE A 42 2.19 1.78 0.25
CA ILE A 42 1.14 0.82 0.58
C ILE A 42 0.17 1.50 1.54
N LYS A 43 -1.10 1.58 1.15
CA LYS A 43 -2.17 2.12 1.99
C LYS A 43 -3.06 1.00 2.52
N GLN A 44 -3.75 1.27 3.61
CA GLN A 44 -4.82 0.43 4.14
C GLN A 44 -6.14 1.17 4.13
N ILE A 45 -7.23 0.45 3.90
CA ILE A 45 -8.60 0.95 3.94
C ILE A 45 -9.44 0.00 4.80
N ASP A 46 -10.11 0.52 5.83
CA ASP A 46 -11.04 -0.26 6.64
C ASP A 46 -12.47 -0.28 6.05
N CYS A 47 -13.36 -1.08 6.64
CA CYS A 47 -14.76 -1.20 6.19
C CYS A 47 -15.60 0.08 6.33
N LEU A 48 -15.11 1.08 7.07
CA LEU A 48 -15.75 2.39 7.20
C LEU A 48 -15.22 3.38 6.16
N GLY A 49 -14.27 2.97 5.31
CA GLY A 49 -13.69 3.79 4.27
C GLY A 49 -12.57 4.72 4.76
N ASN A 50 -12.00 4.47 5.95
CA ASN A 50 -10.82 5.21 6.40
C ASN A 50 -9.59 4.69 5.65
N CYS A 51 -9.03 5.52 4.78
CA CYS A 51 -7.80 5.26 4.04
C CYS A 51 -6.61 5.91 4.75
N LYS A 52 -5.56 5.13 5.02
CA LYS A 52 -4.33 5.60 5.66
C LYS A 52 -3.10 4.99 5.01
N THR A 53 -2.03 5.77 4.94
CA THR A 53 -0.70 5.28 4.58
C THR A 53 -0.23 4.30 5.65
N LEU A 54 0.13 3.08 5.23
CA LEU A 54 0.61 2.04 6.13
C LEU A 54 2.13 1.87 6.03
N TYR A 55 2.66 1.88 4.81
CA TYR A 55 4.11 1.77 4.56
C TYR A 55 4.55 2.67 3.40
N GLY A 56 5.79 3.16 3.47
CA GLY A 56 6.41 4.04 2.48
C GLY A 56 6.20 5.52 2.80
N ALA A 57 7.24 6.32 2.60
CA ALA A 57 7.18 7.79 2.75
C ALA A 57 6.84 8.51 1.43
N GLY A 58 6.90 7.81 0.29
CA GLY A 58 6.69 8.38 -1.04
C GLY A 58 7.93 9.10 -1.59
N LYS A 59 7.94 9.42 -2.89
CA LYS A 59 8.96 10.30 -3.48
C LYS A 59 8.61 11.79 -3.21
N PRO A 60 9.60 12.70 -3.11
CA PRO A 60 11.04 12.51 -3.35
C PRO A 60 11.84 12.19 -2.08
N THR A 61 11.21 11.67 -1.02
CA THR A 61 11.96 11.34 0.21
C THR A 61 13.06 10.34 -0.13
N LYS A 62 14.30 10.59 0.31
CA LYS A 62 15.45 9.72 -0.05
C LYS A 62 15.33 8.31 0.50
N ASP A 63 14.51 8.14 1.52
CA ASP A 63 14.30 6.89 2.25
C ASP A 63 13.01 6.18 1.80
N TYR A 64 12.57 6.41 0.57
CA TYR A 64 11.41 5.71 0.03
C TYR A 64 11.71 4.20 -0.07
N VAL A 65 10.76 3.38 0.39
CA VAL A 65 10.95 1.93 0.49
C VAL A 65 10.42 1.18 -0.75
N PHE A 66 9.54 1.81 -1.52
CA PHE A 66 8.89 1.21 -2.70
C PHE A 66 9.07 2.07 -3.95
N ASP A 67 9.23 1.46 -5.12
CA ASP A 67 9.25 2.13 -6.42
C ASP A 67 8.20 1.53 -7.37
N GLU A 68 7.08 2.23 -7.51
CA GLU A 68 5.92 1.79 -8.29
C GLU A 68 5.45 0.37 -7.92
N PRO A 69 5.05 0.13 -6.65
CA PRO A 69 4.50 -1.14 -6.25
C PRO A 69 3.20 -1.41 -7.02
N SER A 70 3.10 -2.57 -7.67
CA SER A 70 2.02 -2.85 -8.62
C SER A 70 1.06 -3.95 -8.16
N GLY A 71 1.58 -4.97 -7.47
CA GLY A 71 0.82 -6.14 -7.05
C GLY A 71 0.99 -6.44 -5.56
N LEU A 72 -0.04 -7.04 -4.96
CA LEU A 72 -0.06 -7.43 -3.56
C LEU A 72 -0.50 -8.89 -3.40
N GLY A 73 0.11 -9.59 -2.44
CA GLY A 73 -0.28 -10.94 -2.04
C GLY A 73 -0.28 -11.10 -0.53
N LEU A 74 -1.32 -11.71 0.06
CA LEU A 74 -1.46 -11.82 1.50
C LEU A 74 -1.34 -13.28 1.97
N LEU A 75 -0.50 -13.50 2.98
CA LEU A 75 -0.37 -14.76 3.71
C LEU A 75 -0.88 -14.55 5.15
N PRO A 76 -2.21 -14.59 5.39
CA PRO A 76 -2.80 -14.11 6.65
C PRO A 76 -2.32 -14.90 7.87
N LYS A 77 -2.25 -16.24 7.79
CA LYS A 77 -1.74 -17.09 8.88
C LYS A 77 -0.30 -16.79 9.27
N LYS A 78 0.52 -16.31 8.32
CA LYS A 78 1.91 -15.91 8.55
C LYS A 78 2.05 -14.42 8.88
N ARG A 79 0.96 -13.65 8.78
CA ARG A 79 0.94 -12.18 8.89
C ARG A 79 1.95 -11.53 7.94
N ILE A 80 2.05 -12.04 6.72
CA ILE A 80 2.96 -11.52 5.69
C ILE A 80 2.16 -10.90 4.56
N LEU A 81 2.53 -9.68 4.17
CA LEU A 81 2.10 -9.04 2.93
C LEU A 81 3.29 -9.02 1.96
N LEU A 82 3.13 -9.64 0.81
CA LEU A 82 4.06 -9.60 -0.31
C LEU A 82 3.69 -8.43 -1.22
N VAL A 83 4.69 -7.68 -1.67
CA VAL A 83 4.52 -6.55 -2.58
C VAL A 83 5.42 -6.77 -3.81
N ALA A 84 4.83 -6.75 -5.00
CA ALA A 84 5.60 -6.67 -6.23
C ALA A 84 6.06 -5.22 -6.44
N ASP A 85 7.34 -4.97 -6.16
CA ASP A 85 7.94 -3.65 -6.16
C ASP A 85 8.67 -3.42 -7.48
N THR A 86 7.90 -2.96 -8.47
CA THR A 86 8.18 -3.16 -9.90
C THR A 86 9.50 -2.55 -10.33
N ASN A 87 9.75 -1.29 -9.97
CA ASN A 87 10.94 -0.57 -10.41
C ASN A 87 12.16 -0.83 -9.50
N HIS A 88 11.96 -1.51 -8.37
CA HIS A 88 13.05 -2.13 -7.62
C HIS A 88 13.39 -3.55 -8.08
N HIS A 89 12.63 -4.10 -9.05
CA HIS A 89 12.81 -5.47 -9.56
C HIS A 89 12.80 -6.54 -8.45
N ALA A 90 12.01 -6.32 -7.40
CA ALA A 90 12.02 -7.13 -6.19
C ALA A 90 10.61 -7.47 -5.69
N ILE A 91 10.54 -8.50 -4.85
CA ILE A 91 9.36 -8.76 -4.03
C ILE A 91 9.68 -8.29 -2.61
N LYS A 92 9.00 -7.24 -2.13
CA LYS A 92 9.15 -6.84 -0.73
C LYS A 92 8.28 -7.73 0.15
N ILE A 93 8.85 -8.19 1.25
CA ILE A 93 8.16 -8.99 2.26
C ILE A 93 7.92 -8.11 3.48
N ILE A 94 6.65 -7.87 3.79
CA ILE A 94 6.24 -7.08 4.95
C ILE A 94 5.69 -8.02 6.02
N ASN A 95 6.30 -8.03 7.19
CA ASN A 95 5.74 -8.68 8.36
C ASN A 95 4.77 -7.71 9.05
N LEU A 96 3.48 -8.02 9.01
CA LEU A 96 2.41 -7.17 9.54
C LEU A 96 2.39 -7.11 11.08
N GLN A 97 3.05 -8.05 11.76
CA GLN A 97 3.17 -8.04 13.23
C GLN A 97 4.33 -7.16 13.69
N THR A 98 5.52 -7.37 13.14
CA THR A 98 6.74 -6.62 13.53
C THR A 98 6.86 -5.29 12.79
N LYS A 99 6.08 -5.10 11.72
CA LYS A 99 6.14 -3.96 10.77
C LYS A 99 7.48 -3.84 10.05
N SER A 100 8.28 -4.91 10.00
CA SER A 100 9.55 -4.94 9.28
C SER A 100 9.31 -5.22 7.79
N ILE A 101 10.17 -4.64 6.95
CA ILE A 101 10.19 -4.83 5.51
C ILE A 101 11.54 -5.44 5.14
N SER A 102 11.55 -6.48 4.31
CA SER A 102 12.76 -7.05 3.70
C SER A 102 12.57 -7.26 2.21
N ASP A 103 13.67 -7.52 1.51
CA ASP A 103 13.69 -8.13 0.19
C ASP A 103 13.57 -9.67 0.29
#